data_AF-A0A3P1BDM0-F1
#
_entry.id   AF-A0A3P1BDM0-F1
#
_cell.length_a   1.000
_cell.length_b   1.000
_cell.length_c   1.000
_cell.angle_alpha   90.00
_cell.angle_beta   90.00
_cell.angle_gamma   90.00
#
_symmetry.space_group_name_H-M   'P 1'
#
loop_
_entity.id
_entity.type
_entity.pdbx_description
1 polymer ?
#
loop_
_entity_poly.entity_id
_entity_poly.type
_entity_poly.pdbx_seq_one_letter_code
_entity_poly.pdbx_strand_id
1 'polypeptide(L)'
;MDFSKAIQQLPEHEPRPDLWDRVEADLRADAVIDRTLDELPVFEPQADAWEQIAGRLEKPLVRAWWSPVFTWTAAAAIATLIVGLWLILQPVSDEKVTIAYATETVESELGTMPESLVSSADQKVETFINEQCAQQTVVCQKPEVKELKQQLHELSSRKEAVEQELLVFGNDPALVQAQIKLENERAEVTKELVRILTI
;
A
#
# COMPACT_ATOMS: atom_id res chain seq x y z
N MET A 1 -11.51 -20.13 -32.13
CA MET A 1 -12.48 -19.33 -31.33
C MET A 1 -12.95 -18.20 -32.23
N ASP A 2 -14.26 -18.04 -32.39
CA ASP A 2 -14.84 -17.09 -33.34
C ASP A 2 -15.09 -15.74 -32.65
N PHE A 3 -14.12 -14.83 -32.77
CA PHE A 3 -14.11 -13.50 -32.14
C PHE A 3 -15.35 -12.66 -32.51
N SER A 4 -15.89 -12.87 -33.71
CA SER A 4 -17.06 -12.14 -34.20
C SER A 4 -18.31 -12.43 -33.37
N LYS A 5 -18.46 -13.67 -32.88
CA LYS A 5 -19.55 -14.05 -31.98
C LYS A 5 -19.35 -13.51 -30.57
N ALA A 6 -18.11 -13.46 -30.09
CA ALA A 6 -17.80 -12.95 -28.75
C ALA A 6 -18.09 -11.44 -28.62
N ILE A 7 -17.76 -10.66 -29.66
CA ILE A 7 -18.02 -9.21 -29.67
C ILE A 7 -19.53 -8.91 -29.64
N GLN A 8 -20.36 -9.72 -30.33
CA GLN A 8 -21.82 -9.55 -30.35
C GLN A 8 -22.52 -9.91 -29.03
N GLN A 9 -21.82 -10.56 -28.10
CA GLN A 9 -22.34 -10.96 -26.80
C GLN A 9 -21.90 -10.02 -25.68
N LEU A 10 -21.15 -8.96 -26.00
CA LEU A 10 -20.72 -8.00 -25.00
C LEU A 10 -21.90 -7.14 -24.53
N PRO A 11 -22.12 -7.02 -23.22
CA PRO A 11 -23.09 -6.08 -22.69
C PRO A 11 -22.70 -4.64 -23.05
N GLU A 12 -23.69 -3.85 -23.44
CA GLU A 12 -23.51 -2.41 -23.60
C GLU A 12 -23.44 -1.78 -22.21
N HIS A 13 -22.29 -1.19 -21.91
CA HIS A 13 -22.07 -0.43 -20.69
C HIS A 13 -21.97 1.05 -21.07
N GLU A 14 -22.98 1.83 -20.69
CA GLU A 14 -22.87 3.28 -20.72
C GLU A 14 -22.31 3.79 -19.40
N PRO A 15 -21.37 4.75 -19.44
CA PRO A 15 -20.94 5.42 -18.23
C PRO A 15 -22.13 6.14 -17.61
N ARG A 16 -22.06 6.34 -16.29
CA ARG A 16 -23.06 7.17 -15.61
C ARG A 16 -23.11 8.56 -16.26
N PRO A 17 -24.30 9.15 -16.43
CA PRO A 17 -24.46 10.42 -17.13
C PRO A 17 -23.71 11.57 -16.46
N ASP A 18 -23.43 11.47 -15.16
CA ASP A 18 -22.72 12.46 -14.35
C ASP A 18 -21.21 12.20 -14.21
N LEU A 19 -20.67 11.17 -14.89
CA LEU A 19 -19.26 10.80 -14.74
C LEU A 19 -18.33 11.93 -15.16
N TRP A 20 -18.61 12.58 -16.29
CA TRP A 20 -17.76 13.65 -16.81
C TRP A 20 -17.79 14.89 -15.92
N ASP A 21 -18.95 15.23 -15.38
CA ASP A 21 -19.10 16.36 -14.46
C ASP A 21 -18.26 16.14 -13.18
N ARG A 22 -18.21 14.90 -12.67
CA ARG A 22 -17.36 14.57 -11.52
C ARG A 22 -15.88 14.64 -11.84
N VAL A 23 -15.46 14.06 -12.96
CA VAL A 23 -14.04 14.11 -13.38
C VAL A 23 -13.60 15.57 -13.55
N GLU A 24 -14.45 16.42 -14.11
CA GLU A 24 -14.14 17.85 -14.23
C GLU A 24 -14.10 18.57 -12.88
N ALA A 25 -14.99 18.21 -11.94
CA ALA A 25 -14.97 18.74 -10.58
C ALA A 25 -13.70 18.35 -9.81
N ASP A 26 -13.29 17.08 -9.91
CA ASP A 26 -12.06 16.57 -9.26
C ASP A 26 -10.82 17.27 -9.82
N LEU A 27 -10.69 17.36 -11.15
CA LEU A 27 -9.57 18.06 -11.78
C LEU A 27 -9.50 19.56 -11.41
N ARG A 28 -10.65 20.21 -11.19
CA ARG A 28 -10.69 21.58 -10.71
C ARG A 28 -10.24 21.70 -9.25
N ALA A 29 -10.58 20.73 -8.40
CA ALA A 29 -10.15 20.71 -7.01
C ALA A 29 -8.63 20.59 -6.91
N ASP A 30 -8.03 19.67 -7.68
CA ASP A 30 -6.58 19.48 -7.73
C ASP A 30 -5.86 20.75 -8.20
N ALA A 31 -6.37 21.39 -9.25
CA ALA A 31 -5.80 22.63 -9.76
C ALA A 31 -5.91 23.81 -8.77
N VAL A 32 -6.87 23.79 -7.84
CA VAL A 32 -6.96 24.78 -6.76
C VAL A 32 -5.94 24.47 -5.68
N ILE A 33 -5.82 23.20 -5.28
CA ILE A 33 -4.85 22.75 -4.28
C ILE A 33 -3.44 23.16 -4.71
N ASP A 34 -3.03 22.82 -5.94
CA ASP A 34 -1.70 23.13 -6.47
C ASP A 34 -1.37 24.63 -6.43
N ARG A 35 -2.35 25.50 -6.69
CA ARG A 35 -2.14 26.96 -6.60
C ARG A 35 -2.03 27.45 -5.16
N THR A 36 -2.76 26.84 -4.24
CA THR A 36 -2.79 27.25 -2.83
C THR A 36 -1.67 26.65 -2.00
N LEU A 37 -1.00 25.59 -2.48
CA LEU A 37 0.12 24.95 -1.79
C LEU A 37 1.25 25.94 -1.51
N ASP A 38 1.55 26.82 -2.46
CA ASP A 38 2.59 27.86 -2.32
C ASP A 38 2.21 28.97 -1.32
N GLU A 39 0.92 29.10 -1.02
CA GLU A 39 0.38 30.11 -0.08
C GLU A 39 0.23 29.57 1.35
N LEU A 40 0.50 28.28 1.58
CA LEU A 40 0.32 27.68 2.90
C LEU A 40 1.36 28.22 3.90
N PRO A 41 0.93 28.71 5.07
CA PRO A 41 1.84 29.11 6.12
C PRO A 41 2.62 27.91 6.64
N VAL A 42 3.92 28.09 6.84
CA VAL A 42 4.76 27.11 7.51
C VAL A 42 4.47 27.18 9.01
N PHE A 43 3.82 26.16 9.54
CA PHE A 43 3.63 25.99 10.98
C PHE A 43 4.67 25.02 11.53
N GLU A 44 5.54 25.51 12.42
CA GLU A 44 6.34 24.63 13.25
C GLU A 44 5.55 24.25 14.51
N PRO A 45 5.53 22.97 14.90
CA PRO A 45 4.97 22.59 16.19
C PRO A 45 5.76 23.27 17.32
N GLN A 46 5.11 23.50 18.46
CA GLN A 46 5.80 23.98 19.65
C GLN A 46 6.92 22.99 20.01
N ALA A 47 8.08 23.51 20.41
CA ALA A 47 9.28 22.72 20.65
C ALA A 47 9.10 21.59 21.68
N ASP A 48 8.09 21.72 22.54
CA ASP A 48 7.76 20.78 23.62
C ASP A 48 6.49 19.96 23.33
N ALA A 49 5.95 20.01 22.09
CA ALA A 49 4.72 19.32 21.73
C ALA A 49 4.84 17.80 21.96
N TRP A 50 6.01 17.23 21.67
CA TRP A 50 6.28 15.80 21.86
C TRP A 50 6.41 15.44 23.33
N GLU A 51 7.09 16.24 24.13
CA GLU A 51 7.25 16.08 25.58
C GLU A 51 5.90 16.18 26.31
N GLN A 52 5.00 17.06 25.86
CA GLN A 52 3.65 17.17 26.40
C GLN A 52 2.80 15.91 26.11
N ILE A 53 2.93 15.34 24.91
CA ILE A 53 2.21 14.10 24.55
C ILE A 53 2.76 12.93 25.38
N ALA A 54 4.09 12.78 25.46
CA ALA A 54 4.75 11.74 26.23
C ALA A 54 4.39 11.82 27.74
N GLY A 55 4.45 13.02 28.33
CA GLY A 55 4.14 13.24 29.73
C GLY A 55 2.67 13.01 30.12
N ARG A 56 1.75 12.94 29.14
CA ARG A 56 0.34 12.55 29.37
C ARG A 56 0.14 11.04 29.35
N LEU A 57 0.93 10.31 28.55
CA LEU A 57 0.85 8.86 28.44
C LEU A 57 1.41 8.14 29.68
N GLU A 58 2.38 8.75 30.36
CA GLU A 58 3.04 8.18 31.54
C GLU A 58 2.27 8.33 32.85
N LYS A 59 1.16 9.07 32.89
CA LYS A 59 0.39 9.28 34.12
C LYS A 59 -0.75 8.27 34.22
N PRO A 60 -0.62 7.20 35.03
CA PRO A 60 -1.75 6.33 35.31
C PRO A 60 -2.82 7.11 36.09
N LEU A 61 -4.01 7.27 35.50
CA LEU A 61 -5.17 7.98 36.07
C LEU A 61 -5.83 7.25 37.27
N VAL A 62 -5.12 6.37 37.97
CA VAL A 62 -5.69 5.62 39.10
C VAL A 62 -5.43 6.35 40.40
N ARG A 63 -6.40 7.16 40.82
CA ARG A 63 -6.40 7.82 42.13
C ARG A 63 -6.66 6.79 43.22
N ALA A 64 -5.59 6.33 43.89
CA ALA A 64 -5.67 5.40 45.02
C ALA A 64 -6.29 6.09 46.25
N TRP A 65 -7.60 5.90 46.45
CA TRP A 65 -8.40 6.56 47.49
C TRP A 65 -8.59 5.72 48.78
N TRP A 66 -7.61 4.91 49.19
CA TRP A 66 -7.79 4.07 50.39
C TRP A 66 -6.51 4.04 51.23
N SER A 67 -6.56 4.68 52.41
CA SER A 67 -5.48 4.75 53.40
C SER A 67 -5.31 3.43 54.18
N PRO A 68 -4.10 3.09 54.67
CA PRO A 68 -3.72 1.74 55.09
C PRO A 68 -4.04 1.40 56.56
N VAL A 69 -5.16 1.86 57.11
CA VAL A 69 -5.48 1.66 58.54
C VAL A 69 -6.46 0.51 58.82
N PHE A 70 -6.87 -0.24 57.80
CA PHE A 70 -7.94 -1.25 57.91
C PHE A 70 -7.49 -2.70 57.64
N THR A 71 -6.20 -3.02 57.83
CA THR A 71 -5.63 -4.31 57.38
C THR A 71 -5.59 -5.42 58.44
N TRP A 72 -6.04 -5.19 59.68
CA TRP A 72 -5.83 -6.20 60.75
C TRP A 72 -7.10 -6.93 61.23
N THR A 73 -8.29 -6.60 60.74
CA THR A 73 -9.53 -7.34 61.07
C THR A 73 -10.32 -7.85 59.87
N ALA A 74 -9.84 -7.65 58.64
CA ALA A 74 -10.60 -7.97 57.42
C ALA A 74 -10.24 -9.33 56.78
N ALA A 75 -9.13 -9.97 57.14
CA ALA A 75 -8.63 -11.14 56.40
C ALA A 75 -9.55 -12.38 56.53
N ALA A 76 -10.14 -12.63 57.70
CA ALA A 76 -10.98 -13.80 57.92
C ALA A 76 -12.37 -13.68 57.28
N ALA A 77 -12.97 -12.48 57.27
CA ALA A 77 -14.28 -12.24 56.67
C ALA A 77 -14.21 -12.16 55.13
N ILE A 78 -13.09 -11.69 54.58
CA ILE A 78 -12.88 -11.64 53.12
C ILE A 78 -12.66 -13.05 52.56
N ALA A 79 -11.91 -13.91 53.24
CA ALA A 79 -11.69 -15.29 52.79
C ALA A 79 -13.01 -16.09 52.70
N THR A 80 -13.92 -15.94 53.67
CA THR A 80 -15.22 -16.63 53.64
C THR A 80 -16.18 -16.06 52.61
N LEU A 81 -16.16 -14.75 52.37
CA LEU A 81 -16.92 -14.11 51.29
C LEU A 81 -16.40 -14.52 49.90
N ILE A 82 -15.09 -14.61 49.70
CA ILE A 82 -14.51 -15.01 48.41
C ILE A 82 -14.88 -16.46 48.09
N VAL A 83 -14.77 -17.39 49.06
CA VAL A 83 -15.14 -18.79 48.85
C VAL A 83 -16.64 -18.96 48.66
N GLY A 84 -17.47 -18.24 49.41
CA GLY A 84 -18.92 -18.23 49.24
C GLY A 84 -19.34 -17.65 47.89
N LEU A 85 -18.72 -16.55 47.47
CA LEU A 85 -18.97 -15.93 46.17
C LEU A 85 -18.52 -16.83 45.02
N TRP A 86 -17.40 -17.54 45.17
CA TRP A 86 -16.89 -18.48 44.15
C TRP A 86 -17.79 -19.70 43.95
N LEU A 87 -18.47 -20.17 45.00
CA LEU A 87 -19.46 -21.24 44.90
C LEU A 87 -20.79 -20.80 44.26
N ILE A 88 -21.14 -19.51 44.36
CA ILE A 88 -22.38 -18.95 43.79
C ILE A 88 -22.17 -18.45 42.36
N LEU A 89 -20.97 -17.96 42.03
CA LEU A 89 -20.59 -17.49 40.69
C LEU A 89 -20.01 -18.60 39.79
N GLN A 90 -20.22 -19.88 40.11
CA GLN A 90 -19.87 -20.93 39.16
C GLN A 90 -20.64 -20.69 37.85
N PRO A 91 -19.96 -20.42 36.73
CA PRO A 91 -20.63 -20.08 35.49
C PRO A 91 -21.35 -21.32 34.99
N VAL A 92 -22.68 -21.33 35.09
CA VAL A 92 -23.51 -22.20 34.26
C VAL A 92 -23.44 -21.62 32.85
N SER A 93 -22.48 -22.09 32.06
CA SER A 93 -22.40 -21.69 30.65
C SER A 93 -21.70 -22.77 29.85
N ASP A 94 -22.53 -23.66 29.30
CA ASP A 94 -22.25 -24.36 28.05
C ASP A 94 -23.12 -23.73 26.93
N GLU A 95 -23.30 -22.40 26.99
CA GLU A 95 -23.97 -21.68 25.92
C GLU A 95 -22.96 -21.42 24.80
N LYS A 96 -22.95 -22.35 23.85
CA LYS A 96 -22.18 -22.25 22.61
C LYS A 96 -22.74 -21.09 21.77
N VAL A 97 -22.26 -19.88 22.05
CA VAL A 97 -22.61 -18.69 21.27
C VAL A 97 -22.04 -18.87 19.86
N THR A 98 -22.92 -19.18 18.91
CA THR A 98 -22.56 -19.36 17.50
C THR A 98 -22.61 -17.97 16.86
N ILE A 99 -21.45 -17.34 16.72
CA ILE A 99 -21.34 -16.02 16.09
C ILE A 99 -21.45 -16.22 14.58
N ALA A 100 -22.60 -15.85 14.00
CA ALA A 100 -22.73 -15.71 12.56
C ALA A 100 -22.18 -14.34 12.15
N TYR A 101 -20.98 -14.32 11.59
CA TYR A 101 -20.42 -13.15 10.95
C TYR A 101 -20.44 -13.35 9.43
N ALA A 102 -20.91 -12.36 8.70
CA ALA A 102 -20.81 -12.30 7.25
C ALA A 102 -19.79 -11.21 6.93
N THR A 103 -18.57 -11.61 6.60
CA THR A 103 -17.57 -10.73 5.99
C THR A 103 -17.74 -10.85 4.49
N GLU A 104 -18.20 -9.79 3.84
CA GLU A 104 -17.95 -9.63 2.42
C GLU A 104 -16.50 -9.21 2.26
N THR A 105 -15.64 -10.18 1.99
CA THR A 105 -14.35 -9.91 1.37
C THR A 105 -14.68 -9.40 -0.02
N VAL A 106 -14.69 -8.08 -0.19
CA VAL A 106 -14.45 -7.52 -1.51
C VAL A 106 -13.05 -7.97 -1.85
N GLU A 107 -12.97 -8.97 -2.72
CA GLU A 107 -11.78 -9.25 -3.49
C GLU A 107 -11.58 -7.99 -4.32
N SER A 108 -10.95 -7.00 -3.70
CA SER A 108 -10.28 -5.97 -4.44
C SER A 108 -9.24 -6.78 -5.19
N GLU A 109 -9.55 -7.10 -6.44
CA GLU A 109 -8.58 -7.23 -7.50
C GLU A 109 -7.87 -5.86 -7.65
N LEU A 110 -7.31 -5.34 -6.55
CA LEU A 110 -5.97 -4.78 -6.64
C LEU A 110 -5.19 -5.99 -7.07
N GLY A 111 -5.02 -6.11 -8.39
CA GLY A 111 -4.38 -7.25 -8.97
C GLY A 111 -3.13 -7.51 -8.16
N THR A 112 -3.10 -8.65 -7.49
CA THR A 112 -1.88 -9.44 -7.44
C THR A 112 -1.57 -9.73 -8.90
N MET A 113 -1.13 -8.70 -9.61
CA MET A 113 -0.42 -8.83 -10.86
C MET A 113 0.69 -9.76 -10.43
N PRO A 114 0.72 -11.00 -10.93
CA PRO A 114 1.74 -11.93 -10.49
C PRO A 114 3.04 -11.20 -10.79
N GLU A 115 3.82 -10.91 -9.75
CA GLU A 115 5.11 -10.23 -9.86
C GLU A 115 5.97 -10.93 -10.93
N SER A 116 5.73 -12.24 -11.10
CA SER A 116 6.28 -13.09 -12.15
C SER A 116 5.82 -12.78 -13.58
N LEU A 117 4.60 -12.30 -13.84
CA LEU A 117 4.10 -12.00 -15.18
C LEU A 117 4.69 -10.69 -15.72
N VAL A 118 4.83 -9.66 -14.90
CA VAL A 118 5.41 -8.36 -15.29
C VAL A 118 6.92 -8.51 -15.52
N SER A 119 7.62 -9.15 -14.58
CA SER A 119 9.03 -9.51 -14.74
C SER A 119 9.28 -10.32 -16.02
N SER A 120 8.38 -11.28 -16.35
CA SER A 120 8.52 -12.06 -17.59
C SER A 120 8.30 -11.27 -18.88
N ALA A 121 7.45 -10.23 -18.84
CA ALA A 121 7.19 -9.37 -20.00
C ALA A 121 8.38 -8.45 -20.26
N ASP A 122 8.90 -7.86 -19.19
CA ASP A 122 10.08 -7.01 -19.22
C ASP A 122 11.30 -7.74 -19.78
N GLN A 123 11.53 -8.96 -19.31
CA GLN A 123 12.66 -9.77 -19.75
C GLN A 123 12.57 -10.13 -21.23
N LYS A 124 11.35 -10.36 -21.75
CA LYS A 124 11.13 -10.56 -23.20
C LYS A 124 11.48 -9.32 -24.01
N VAL A 125 11.14 -8.13 -23.51
CA VAL A 125 11.44 -6.88 -24.22
C VAL A 125 12.94 -6.59 -24.22
N GLU A 126 13.63 -6.82 -23.12
CA GLU A 126 15.10 -6.70 -23.08
C GLU A 126 15.80 -7.70 -24.02
N THR A 127 15.31 -8.94 -24.10
CA THR A 127 15.83 -9.91 -25.07
C THR A 127 15.63 -9.43 -26.51
N PHE A 128 14.46 -8.89 -26.84
CA PHE A 128 14.18 -8.33 -28.16
C PHE A 128 15.12 -7.16 -28.49
N ILE A 129 15.34 -6.23 -27.56
CA ILE A 129 16.27 -5.10 -27.74
C ILE A 129 17.69 -5.60 -27.99
N ASN A 130 18.14 -6.64 -27.27
CA ASN A 130 19.47 -7.22 -27.45
C ASN A 130 19.61 -7.94 -28.80
N GLU A 131 18.61 -8.70 -29.22
CA GLU A 131 18.57 -9.34 -30.53
C GLU A 131 18.58 -8.32 -31.67
N GLN A 132 17.79 -7.26 -31.57
CA GLN A 132 17.79 -6.18 -32.56
C GLN A 132 19.13 -5.46 -32.62
N CYS A 133 19.76 -5.22 -31.47
CA CYS A 133 21.10 -4.64 -31.47
C CYS A 133 22.19 -5.55 -32.05
N ALA A 134 22.03 -6.88 -31.98
CA ALA A 134 22.94 -7.80 -32.62
C ALA A 134 22.81 -7.75 -34.16
N GLN A 135 21.59 -7.55 -34.66
CA GLN A 135 21.31 -7.44 -36.10
C GLN A 135 21.68 -6.05 -36.67
N GLN A 136 21.35 -4.98 -35.94
CA GLN A 136 21.48 -3.59 -36.38
C GLN A 136 22.63 -2.86 -35.65
N THR A 137 23.86 -3.33 -35.86
CA THR A 137 25.05 -2.85 -35.14
C THR A 137 25.32 -1.35 -35.32
N VAL A 138 24.96 -0.77 -36.46
CA VAL A 138 25.15 0.67 -36.74
C VAL A 138 24.22 1.54 -35.90
N VAL A 139 22.96 1.13 -35.73
CA VAL A 139 21.97 1.88 -34.93
C VAL A 139 22.31 1.79 -33.45
N CYS A 140 22.69 0.62 -32.94
CA CYS A 140 23.07 0.46 -31.53
C CYS A 140 24.43 1.04 -31.16
N GLN A 141 25.24 1.46 -32.14
CA GLN A 141 26.46 2.23 -31.87
C GLN A 141 26.20 3.72 -31.65
N LYS A 142 25.01 4.23 -32.01
CA LYS A 142 24.63 5.62 -31.75
C LYS A 142 24.72 5.92 -30.25
N PRO A 143 25.22 7.11 -29.85
CA PRO A 143 25.40 7.47 -28.45
C PRO A 143 24.08 7.44 -27.68
N GLU A 144 23.00 7.93 -28.30
CA GLU A 144 21.64 7.96 -27.73
C GLU A 144 21.15 6.55 -27.35
N VAL A 145 21.34 5.56 -28.22
CA VAL A 145 20.90 4.17 -27.96
C VAL A 145 21.74 3.53 -26.86
N LYS A 146 23.05 3.81 -26.82
CA LYS A 146 23.92 3.31 -25.74
C LYS A 146 23.53 3.87 -24.39
N GLU A 147 23.24 5.17 -24.34
CA GLU A 147 22.79 5.85 -23.12
C GLU A 147 21.47 5.26 -22.63
N LEU A 148 20.47 5.14 -23.51
CA LEU A 148 19.18 4.55 -23.14
C LEU A 148 19.32 3.09 -22.70
N LYS A 149 20.19 2.29 -23.32
CA LYS A 149 20.48 0.92 -22.86
C LYS A 149 21.12 0.89 -21.49
N GLN A 150 22.03 1.83 -21.21
CA GLN A 150 22.65 1.96 -19.89
C GLN A 150 21.60 2.36 -18.84
N GLN A 151 20.77 3.35 -19.14
CA GLN A 151 19.67 3.77 -18.26
C GLN A 151 18.69 2.62 -17.99
N LEU A 152 18.34 1.84 -19.03
CA LEU A 152 17.46 0.68 -18.87
C LEU A 152 18.07 -0.36 -17.90
N HIS A 153 19.36 -0.65 -18.04
CA HIS A 153 20.05 -1.59 -17.16
C HIS A 153 20.13 -1.07 -15.72
N GLU A 154 20.38 0.22 -15.53
CA GLU A 154 20.39 0.85 -14.21
C GLU A 154 19.02 0.79 -13.54
N LEU A 155 17.94 1.11 -14.27
CA LEU A 155 16.58 1.04 -13.78
C LEU A 155 16.18 -0.40 -13.40
N SER A 156 16.58 -1.38 -14.23
CA SER A 156 16.36 -2.80 -13.95
C SER A 156 17.05 -3.25 -12.67
N SER A 157 18.31 -2.85 -12.46
CA SER A 157 19.04 -3.17 -11.22
C SER A 157 18.42 -2.50 -9.98
N ARG A 158 17.95 -1.25 -10.09
CA ARG A 158 17.26 -0.58 -8.97
C ARG A 158 15.92 -1.24 -8.65
N LYS A 159 15.16 -1.69 -9.65
CA LYS A 159 13.92 -2.46 -9.46
C LYS A 159 14.17 -3.71 -8.64
N GLU A 160 15.18 -4.51 -9.02
CA GLU A 160 15.55 -5.73 -8.29
C GLU A 160 15.93 -5.43 -6.82
N ALA A 161 16.61 -4.32 -6.56
CA ALA A 161 16.95 -3.91 -5.20
C ALA A 161 15.71 -3.56 -4.37
N VAL A 162 14.76 -2.80 -4.94
CA VAL A 162 13.50 -2.45 -4.26
C VAL A 162 12.63 -3.68 -4.02
N GLU A 163 12.59 -4.63 -4.98
CA GLU A 163 11.89 -5.91 -4.80
C GLU A 163 12.48 -6.73 -3.65
N GLN A 164 13.82 -6.75 -3.51
CA GLN A 164 14.46 -7.41 -2.36
C GLN A 164 14.11 -6.74 -1.03
N GLU A 165 14.02 -5.40 -0.99
CA GLU A 165 13.60 -4.68 0.20
C GLU A 165 12.13 -4.96 0.54
N LEU A 166 11.25 -5.03 -0.46
CA LEU A 166 9.84 -5.41 -0.28
C LEU A 166 9.68 -6.83 0.30
N LEU A 167 10.55 -7.78 -0.07
CA LEU A 167 10.53 -9.13 0.52
C LEU A 167 10.87 -9.13 2.02
N VAL A 168 11.65 -8.15 2.48
CA VAL A 168 12.09 -8.04 3.89
C VAL A 168 11.11 -7.22 4.72
N PHE A 169 10.64 -6.08 4.18
CA PHE A 169 9.83 -5.10 4.91
C PHE A 169 8.32 -5.23 4.64
N GLY A 170 7.92 -6.03 3.66
CA GLY A 170 6.51 -6.20 3.26
C GLY A 170 5.98 -4.99 2.47
N ASN A 171 4.68 -4.73 2.60
CA ASN A 171 3.98 -3.66 1.87
C ASN A 171 4.22 -2.26 2.50
N ASP A 172 5.47 -1.83 2.59
CA ASP A 172 5.79 -0.44 2.95
C ASP A 172 5.26 0.48 1.83
N PRO A 173 4.36 1.44 2.13
CA PRO A 173 3.80 2.35 1.12
C PRO A 173 4.89 3.15 0.38
N ALA A 174 6.01 3.47 1.03
CA ALA A 174 7.11 4.18 0.37
C ALA A 174 7.82 3.32 -0.68
N LEU A 175 8.04 2.03 -0.38
CA LEU A 175 8.66 1.08 -1.31
C LEU A 175 7.75 0.76 -2.49
N VAL A 176 6.44 0.61 -2.25
CA VAL A 176 5.45 0.40 -3.32
C VAL A 176 5.40 1.60 -4.27
N GLN A 177 5.41 2.83 -3.74
CA GLN A 177 5.48 4.04 -4.57
C GLN A 177 6.78 4.12 -5.38
N ALA A 178 7.92 3.76 -4.76
CA ALA A 178 9.21 3.71 -5.44
C ALA A 178 9.21 2.69 -6.60
N GLN A 179 8.61 1.51 -6.39
CA GLN A 179 8.46 0.49 -7.42
C GLN A 179 7.63 1.00 -8.60
N ILE A 180 6.47 1.62 -8.36
CA ILE A 180 5.62 2.19 -9.42
C ILE A 180 6.38 3.24 -10.24
N LYS A 181 7.15 4.11 -9.56
CA LYS A 181 7.96 5.13 -10.24
C LYS A 181 9.02 4.49 -11.14
N LEU A 182 9.72 3.47 -10.65
CA LEU A 182 10.72 2.74 -11.44
C LEU A 182 10.10 2.05 -12.67
N GLU A 183 8.92 1.44 -12.53
CA GLU A 183 8.21 0.84 -13.66
C GLU A 183 7.86 1.86 -14.75
N ASN A 184 7.38 3.04 -14.35
CA ASN A 184 7.05 4.10 -15.29
C ASN A 184 8.29 4.63 -16.03
N GLU A 185 9.38 4.91 -15.32
CA GLU A 185 10.64 5.35 -15.91
C GLU A 185 11.19 4.30 -16.90
N ARG A 186 11.10 3.02 -16.53
CA ARG A 186 11.56 1.92 -17.38
C ARG A 186 10.71 1.76 -18.63
N ALA A 187 9.39 1.89 -18.53
CA ALA A 187 8.48 1.84 -19.66
C ALA A 187 8.78 2.96 -20.67
N GLU A 188 9.05 4.17 -20.19
CA GLU A 188 9.42 5.33 -21.01
C GLU A 188 10.73 5.06 -21.80
N VAL A 189 11.80 4.63 -21.11
CA VAL A 189 13.09 4.32 -21.75
C VAL A 189 12.96 3.18 -22.76
N THR A 190 12.19 2.15 -22.42
CA THR A 190 11.95 0.98 -23.28
C THR A 190 11.21 1.38 -24.56
N LYS A 191 10.20 2.24 -24.44
CA LYS A 191 9.45 2.77 -25.58
C LYS A 191 10.34 3.57 -26.53
N GLU A 192 11.21 4.43 -26.01
CA GLU A 192 12.16 5.19 -26.82
C GLU A 192 13.16 4.26 -27.53
N LEU A 193 13.68 3.24 -26.84
CA LEU A 193 14.53 2.22 -27.46
C LEU A 193 13.83 1.48 -28.60
N VAL A 194 12.62 0.98 -28.37
CA VAL A 194 11.85 0.27 -29.39
C VAL A 194 11.57 1.19 -30.58
N ARG A 195 11.22 2.46 -30.35
CA ARG A 195 10.99 3.45 -31.40
C ARG A 195 12.21 3.64 -32.30
N ILE A 196 13.40 3.74 -31.72
CA ILE A 196 14.64 3.94 -32.50
C ILE A 196 15.04 2.66 -33.27
N LEU A 197 14.75 1.48 -32.73
CA LEU A 197 15.15 0.18 -33.32
C LEU A 197 14.18 -0.35 -34.38
N THR A 198 12.95 0.14 -34.42
CA THR A 198 11.92 -0.28 -35.39
C THR A 198 11.77 0.66 -36.60
N ILE A 199 12.51 1.76 -36.64
CA ILE A 199 12.63 2.67 -37.80
C ILE A 199 13.76 2.18 -38.70
#